data_AF-A0A969GX48-F1
#
_entry.id   AF-A0A969GX48-F1
#
_cell.length_a   1.000
_cell.length_b   1.000
_cell.length_c   1.000
_cell.angle_alpha   90.00
_cell.angle_beta   90.00
_cell.angle_gamma   90.00
#
_symmetry.space_group_name_H-M   'P 1'
#
loop_
_entity.id
_entity.type
_entity.pdbx_description
1 polymer ?
#
loop_
_entity_poly.entity_id
_entity_poly.type
_entity_poly.pdbx_seq_one_letter_code
_entity_poly.pdbx_strand_id
1 'polypeptide(L)'
;MGRISKWKRLSIFALLGLLLSWMVSCSAGTTNSEAESGTQEVEFWTMQLQPEFTDYFNQLIASFESENPGTTVRWVDVPWADMQSKILTAVSAGTAPDVVNLNPDFAAQLAGLNAWLDLGDKISPEQQQQYLPKIWEAGTLDGKNFGIPWYLTTSVTIYNQQLLEQANVPLPAAEDTEWDQVSTYENLAEVARQVREATGKYAFFVTFVPEDSAEVLQSFTQMGVQLVNEQGQAAFNTPEGLAAFQYWVDLYKDGLLPREVLTQGHR
;
A
#
# COMPACT_ATOMS: atom_id res chain seq x y z
N MET A 1 -84.24 0.65 -12.21
CA MET A 1 -82.88 0.10 -12.48
C MET A 1 -82.06 1.16 -13.22
N GLY A 2 -81.12 1.83 -12.55
CA GLY A 2 -80.25 2.85 -13.14
C GLY A 2 -78.78 2.56 -12.87
N ARG A 3 -78.04 2.19 -13.92
CA ARG A 3 -76.63 1.76 -13.91
C ARG A 3 -75.71 2.98 -13.74
N ILE A 4 -75.46 3.42 -12.52
CA ILE A 4 -74.40 4.40 -12.25
C ILE A 4 -73.06 3.68 -12.40
N SER A 5 -72.27 4.15 -13.37
CA SER A 5 -71.06 3.48 -13.86
C SER A 5 -69.98 3.37 -12.78
N LYS A 6 -69.36 2.18 -12.69
CA LYS A 6 -68.26 1.86 -11.77
C LYS A 6 -67.09 2.88 -11.85
N TRP A 7 -66.96 3.60 -12.96
CA TRP A 7 -65.94 4.62 -13.18
C TRP A 7 -66.12 5.88 -12.32
N LYS A 8 -67.35 6.33 -12.04
CA LYS A 8 -67.56 7.49 -11.15
C LYS A 8 -67.17 7.19 -9.69
N ARG A 9 -67.24 5.93 -9.26
CA ARG A 9 -66.80 5.51 -7.92
C ARG A 9 -65.27 5.46 -7.83
N LEU A 10 -64.57 4.99 -8.86
CA LEU A 10 -63.10 5.00 -8.88
C LEU A 10 -62.52 6.43 -8.86
N SER A 11 -63.14 7.37 -9.60
CA SER A 11 -62.68 8.76 -9.62
C SER A 11 -62.84 9.46 -8.26
N ILE A 12 -63.87 9.12 -7.47
CA ILE A 12 -64.08 9.67 -6.12
C ILE A 12 -63.03 9.11 -5.14
N PHE A 13 -62.67 7.83 -5.25
CA PHE A 13 -61.62 7.25 -4.41
C PHE A 13 -60.21 7.78 -4.77
N ALA A 14 -59.93 8.06 -6.05
CA ALA A 14 -58.66 8.66 -6.47
C ALA A 14 -58.53 10.13 -6.01
N LEU A 15 -59.62 10.90 -6.02
CA LEU A 15 -59.64 12.28 -5.52
C LEU A 15 -59.52 12.36 -3.98
N LEU A 16 -60.09 11.41 -3.23
CA LEU A 16 -59.87 11.33 -1.78
C LEU A 16 -58.43 10.92 -1.43
N GLY A 17 -57.80 10.04 -2.22
CA GLY A 17 -56.41 9.64 -2.03
C GLY A 17 -55.41 10.80 -2.23
N LEU A 18 -55.65 11.66 -3.21
CA LEU A 18 -54.82 12.84 -3.50
C LEU A 18 -55.00 13.98 -2.48
N LEU A 19 -56.17 14.10 -1.84
CA LEU A 19 -56.41 15.06 -0.76
C LEU A 19 -55.79 14.63 0.59
N LEU A 20 -55.61 13.33 0.80
CA LEU A 20 -54.91 12.79 1.99
C LEU A 20 -53.38 12.94 1.90
N SER A 21 -52.81 13.01 0.69
CA SER A 21 -51.36 13.25 0.49
C SER A 21 -50.92 14.70 0.71
N TRP A 22 -51.84 15.66 0.85
CA TRP A 22 -51.51 17.07 1.13
C TRP A 22 -51.60 17.45 2.61
N MET A 23 -52.08 16.58 3.50
CA MET A 23 -52.19 16.86 4.94
C MET A 23 -51.01 16.35 5.79
N VAL A 24 -49.99 15.74 5.19
CA VAL A 24 -48.74 15.36 5.91
C VAL A 24 -47.65 16.44 5.77
N SER A 25 -47.86 17.46 4.94
CA SER A 25 -46.91 18.57 4.75
C SER A 25 -47.35 19.83 5.50
N CYS A 26 -47.49 19.76 6.83
CA CYS A 26 -47.38 20.91 7.74
C CYS A 26 -47.52 20.45 9.19
N SER A 27 -46.44 19.87 9.73
CA SER A 27 -46.11 20.04 11.13
C SER A 27 -44.78 20.77 11.16
N ALA A 28 -44.84 22.09 11.25
CA ALA A 28 -43.75 22.91 11.74
C ALA A 28 -43.56 22.56 13.23
N GLY A 29 -43.01 21.38 13.49
CA GLY A 29 -42.42 21.02 14.75
C GLY A 29 -40.97 21.42 14.69
N THR A 30 -40.61 22.47 15.42
CA THR A 30 -39.22 22.78 15.78
C THR A 30 -38.70 21.64 16.64
N THR A 31 -38.39 20.50 16.03
CA THR A 31 -37.51 19.49 16.63
C THR A 31 -36.11 20.04 16.49
N ASN A 32 -35.67 20.76 17.52
CA ASN A 32 -34.27 20.74 17.91
C ASN A 32 -33.88 19.28 17.96
N SER A 33 -33.23 18.81 16.89
CA SER A 33 -32.47 17.58 16.94
C SER A 33 -31.29 17.91 17.84
N GLU A 34 -31.48 17.73 19.14
CA GLU A 34 -30.36 17.37 19.99
C GLU A 34 -29.70 16.20 19.26
N ALA A 35 -28.50 16.44 18.74
CA ALA A 35 -27.67 15.37 18.24
C ALA A 35 -27.62 14.31 19.33
N GLU A 36 -28.22 13.14 19.07
CA GLU A 36 -27.93 11.97 19.89
C GLU A 36 -26.41 11.89 19.97
N SER A 37 -25.88 12.01 21.18
CA SER A 37 -24.46 11.84 21.47
C SER A 37 -24.10 10.36 21.36
N GLY A 38 -24.45 9.73 20.24
CA GLY A 38 -24.06 8.38 19.91
C GLY A 38 -22.56 8.38 19.72
N THR A 39 -21.89 7.47 20.43
CA THR A 39 -20.47 7.22 20.25
C THR A 39 -20.19 6.97 18.77
N GLN A 40 -19.30 7.75 18.18
CA GLN A 40 -18.88 7.60 16.79
C GLN A 40 -17.81 6.50 16.73
N GLU A 41 -18.11 5.38 16.08
CA GLU A 41 -17.11 4.32 15.87
C GLU A 41 -16.32 4.62 14.58
N VAL A 42 -14.99 4.57 14.68
CA VAL A 42 -14.05 4.63 13.56
C VAL A 42 -13.54 3.22 13.31
N GLU A 43 -13.81 2.64 12.15
CA GLU A 43 -13.24 1.38 11.73
C GLU A 43 -11.83 1.58 11.16
N PHE A 44 -10.84 0.98 11.83
CA PHE A 44 -9.44 1.08 11.46
C PHE A 44 -8.88 -0.28 11.06
N TRP A 45 -8.43 -0.41 9.81
CA TRP A 45 -7.79 -1.64 9.32
C TRP A 45 -6.28 -1.50 9.25
N THR A 46 -5.56 -2.53 9.70
CA THR A 46 -4.11 -2.66 9.52
C THR A 46 -3.75 -3.93 8.78
N MET A 47 -2.53 -3.97 8.25
CA MET A 47 -2.03 -5.10 7.48
C MET A 47 -0.92 -5.81 8.25
N GLN A 48 -1.25 -6.95 8.85
CA GLN A 48 -0.33 -7.88 9.53
C GLN A 48 0.56 -7.21 10.59
N LEU A 49 -0.04 -6.45 11.50
CA LEU A 49 0.66 -5.84 12.63
C LEU A 49 0.53 -6.68 13.91
N GLN A 50 -0.45 -7.57 13.98
CA GLN A 50 -0.56 -8.53 15.07
C GLN A 50 0.26 -9.80 14.80
N PRO A 51 0.80 -10.44 15.85
CA PRO A 51 0.72 -10.03 17.26
C PRO A 51 1.77 -8.99 17.67
N GLU A 52 2.82 -8.79 16.88
CA GLU A 52 4.04 -8.05 17.25
C GLU A 52 3.78 -6.66 17.83
N PHE A 53 2.86 -5.89 17.23
CA PHE A 53 2.57 -4.51 17.62
C PHE A 53 1.26 -4.34 18.41
N THR A 54 0.66 -5.43 18.89
CA THR A 54 -0.65 -5.39 19.55
C THR A 54 -0.70 -4.40 20.71
N ASP A 55 0.30 -4.44 21.60
CA ASP A 55 0.33 -3.57 22.79
C ASP A 55 0.51 -2.10 22.41
N TYR A 56 1.30 -1.82 21.38
CA TYR A 56 1.49 -0.48 20.86
C TYR A 56 0.18 0.10 20.33
N PHE A 57 -0.55 -0.63 19.48
CA PHE A 57 -1.82 -0.15 18.93
C PHE A 57 -2.91 -0.01 19.98
N ASN A 58 -3.00 -0.93 20.93
CA ASN A 58 -3.98 -0.81 22.02
C ASN A 58 -3.73 0.47 22.84
N GLN A 59 -2.46 0.81 23.11
CA GLN A 59 -2.11 2.07 23.79
C GLN A 59 -2.42 3.29 22.92
N LEU A 60 -2.07 3.25 21.63
CA LEU A 60 -2.34 4.34 20.70
C LEU A 60 -3.84 4.62 20.55
N ILE A 61 -4.64 3.57 20.40
CA ILE A 61 -6.10 3.65 20.33
C ILE A 61 -6.66 4.23 21.63
N ALA A 62 -6.22 3.73 22.79
CA ALA A 62 -6.69 4.25 24.08
C ALA A 62 -6.34 5.74 24.27
N SER A 63 -5.15 6.17 23.84
CA SER A 63 -4.78 7.59 23.83
C SER A 63 -5.67 8.41 22.90
N PHE A 64 -5.93 7.93 21.68
CA PHE A 64 -6.81 8.61 20.73
C PHE A 64 -8.24 8.75 21.26
N GLU A 65 -8.82 7.69 21.80
CA GLU A 65 -10.17 7.72 22.39
C GLU A 65 -10.25 8.65 23.61
N SER A 66 -9.18 8.69 24.43
CA SER A 66 -9.11 9.62 25.57
C SER A 66 -9.01 11.09 25.13
N GLU A 67 -8.33 11.36 24.02
CA GLU A 67 -8.21 12.71 23.45
C GLU A 67 -9.45 13.14 22.65
N ASN A 68 -10.29 12.19 22.24
CA ASN A 68 -11.48 12.42 21.45
C ASN A 68 -12.74 11.81 22.13
N PRO A 69 -13.25 12.44 23.21
CA PRO A 69 -14.40 11.91 23.93
C PRO A 69 -15.63 11.76 23.02
N GLY A 70 -16.27 10.60 23.08
CA GLY A 70 -17.40 10.27 22.22
C GLY A 70 -17.03 9.55 20.93
N THR A 71 -15.75 9.25 20.71
CA THR A 71 -15.27 8.42 19.59
C THR A 71 -14.66 7.12 20.12
N THR A 72 -14.92 6.01 19.43
CA THR A 72 -14.27 4.70 19.67
C THR A 72 -13.61 4.18 18.40
N VAL A 73 -12.55 3.38 18.52
CA VAL A 73 -11.86 2.78 17.38
C VAL A 73 -12.06 1.27 17.36
N ARG A 74 -12.67 0.76 16.28
CA ARG A 74 -12.72 -0.67 16.01
C ARG A 74 -11.54 -1.08 15.15
N TRP A 75 -10.52 -1.64 15.79
CA TRP A 75 -9.32 -2.10 15.10
C TRP A 75 -9.50 -3.52 14.53
N VAL A 76 -9.20 -3.68 13.23
CA VAL A 76 -9.21 -4.96 12.51
C VAL A 76 -7.86 -5.16 11.83
N ASP A 77 -7.05 -6.08 12.34
CA ASP A 77 -5.81 -6.48 11.67
C ASP A 77 -6.09 -7.58 10.64
N VAL A 78 -5.59 -7.40 9.42
CA VAL A 78 -5.83 -8.30 8.29
C VAL A 78 -4.49 -8.92 7.86
N PRO A 79 -4.41 -10.25 7.67
CA PRO A 79 -3.21 -10.88 7.13
C PRO A 79 -2.79 -10.27 5.78
N TRP A 80 -1.48 -10.16 5.54
CA TRP A 80 -0.94 -9.54 4.33
C TRP A 80 -1.53 -10.13 3.05
N ALA A 81 -1.57 -11.48 2.97
CA ALA A 81 -2.06 -12.22 1.82
C ALA A 81 -3.55 -11.96 1.50
N ASP A 82 -4.34 -11.58 2.51
CA ASP A 82 -5.78 -11.37 2.35
C ASP A 82 -6.13 -9.90 2.10
N MET A 83 -5.26 -8.97 2.50
CA MET A 83 -5.56 -7.54 2.56
C MET A 83 -6.06 -6.98 1.23
N GLN A 84 -5.33 -7.22 0.14
CA GLN A 84 -5.68 -6.66 -1.18
C GLN A 84 -7.09 -7.08 -1.62
N SER A 85 -7.41 -8.37 -1.51
CA SER A 85 -8.72 -8.89 -1.91
C SER A 85 -9.85 -8.35 -1.04
N LYS A 86 -9.59 -8.23 0.28
CA LYS A 86 -10.56 -7.78 1.26
C LYS A 86 -10.88 -6.30 1.09
N ILE A 87 -9.86 -5.44 0.96
CA ILE A 87 -10.07 -3.99 0.80
C ILE A 87 -10.73 -3.66 -0.54
N LEU A 88 -10.34 -4.33 -1.63
CA LEU A 88 -10.96 -4.12 -2.94
C LEU A 88 -12.44 -4.50 -2.93
N THR A 89 -12.77 -5.61 -2.27
CA THR A 89 -14.17 -6.05 -2.11
C THR A 89 -14.96 -5.06 -1.27
N ALA A 90 -14.40 -4.59 -0.15
CA ALA A 90 -15.04 -3.63 0.74
C ALA A 90 -15.31 -2.29 0.05
N VAL A 91 -14.33 -1.76 -0.69
CA VAL A 91 -14.50 -0.55 -1.51
C VAL A 91 -15.60 -0.75 -2.56
N SER A 92 -15.56 -1.87 -3.29
CA SER A 92 -16.56 -2.16 -4.34
C SER A 92 -17.98 -2.34 -3.78
N ALA A 93 -18.10 -2.85 -2.55
CA ALA A 93 -19.38 -3.04 -1.86
C ALA A 93 -19.88 -1.76 -1.16
N GLY A 94 -19.07 -0.69 -1.10
CA GLY A 94 -19.40 0.52 -0.33
C GLY A 94 -19.34 0.31 1.19
N THR A 95 -18.51 -0.62 1.65
CA THR A 95 -18.33 -0.98 3.07
C THR A 95 -16.85 -0.93 3.47
N ALA A 96 -16.07 -0.02 2.87
CA ALA A 96 -14.67 0.19 3.22
C ALA A 96 -14.54 0.69 4.68
N PRO A 97 -13.43 0.38 5.37
CA PRO A 97 -13.13 0.98 6.66
C PRO A 97 -12.93 2.50 6.53
N ASP A 98 -13.08 3.22 7.64
CA ASP A 98 -12.86 4.67 7.68
C ASP A 98 -11.38 5.03 7.50
N VAL A 99 -10.49 4.21 8.09
CA VAL A 99 -9.04 4.37 7.98
C VAL A 99 -8.43 3.00 7.66
N VAL A 100 -7.48 2.96 6.73
CA VAL A 100 -6.75 1.73 6.40
C VAL A 100 -5.28 2.01 6.22
N ASN A 101 -4.46 1.14 6.80
CA ASN A 101 -3.04 1.07 6.49
C ASN A 101 -2.79 0.06 5.37
N LEU A 102 -2.16 0.54 4.30
CA LEU A 102 -1.75 -0.25 3.15
C LEU A 102 -0.29 0.05 2.79
N ASN A 103 0.31 -0.86 2.04
CA ASN A 103 1.54 -0.56 1.30
C ASN A 103 1.24 0.44 0.16
N PRO A 104 2.28 1.09 -0.41
CA PRO A 104 2.09 2.04 -1.50
C PRO A 104 1.39 1.45 -2.73
N ASP A 105 1.66 0.18 -3.08
CA ASP A 105 1.13 -0.45 -4.28
C ASP A 105 -0.40 -0.60 -4.22
N PHE A 106 -0.94 -1.13 -3.12
CA PHE A 106 -2.38 -1.28 -2.93
C PHE A 106 -3.06 0.08 -2.77
N ALA A 107 -2.40 1.03 -2.10
CA ALA A 107 -2.90 2.40 -1.98
C ALA A 107 -3.03 3.08 -3.35
N ALA A 108 -1.99 3.00 -4.20
CA ALA A 108 -2.00 3.56 -5.53
C ALA A 108 -3.05 2.89 -6.45
N GLN A 109 -3.22 1.57 -6.35
CA GLN A 109 -4.27 0.85 -7.10
C GLN A 109 -5.66 1.40 -6.79
N LEU A 110 -5.97 1.62 -5.52
CA LEU A 110 -7.26 2.19 -5.09
C LEU A 110 -7.39 3.68 -5.43
N ALA A 111 -6.28 4.42 -5.49
CA ALA A 111 -6.27 5.81 -5.95
C ALA A 111 -6.68 5.94 -7.41
N GLY A 112 -6.22 5.02 -8.27
CA GLY A 112 -6.67 4.93 -9.66
C GLY A 112 -8.17 4.66 -9.82
N LEU A 113 -8.83 4.12 -8.79
CA LEU A 113 -10.28 3.90 -8.74
C LEU A 113 -11.05 5.08 -8.12
N ASN A 114 -10.37 6.18 -7.75
CA ASN A 114 -10.93 7.29 -6.96
C ASN A 114 -11.59 6.82 -5.64
N ALA A 115 -11.04 5.78 -5.01
CA ALA A 115 -11.60 5.22 -3.77
C ALA A 115 -11.22 6.01 -2.50
N TRP A 116 -10.28 6.94 -2.60
CA TRP A 116 -9.75 7.67 -1.44
C TRP A 116 -10.38 9.04 -1.25
N LEU A 117 -10.47 9.43 0.02
CA LEU A 117 -10.66 10.83 0.39
C LEU A 117 -9.40 11.61 -0.01
N ASP A 118 -9.58 12.73 -0.70
CA ASP A 118 -8.47 13.65 -0.97
C ASP A 118 -8.06 14.37 0.32
N LEU A 119 -6.81 14.14 0.74
CA LEU A 119 -6.24 14.68 1.96
C LEU A 119 -5.49 16.00 1.74
N GLY A 120 -5.26 16.43 0.49
CA GLY A 120 -4.45 17.60 0.18
C GLY A 120 -4.91 18.88 0.88
N ASP A 121 -6.23 19.07 0.94
CA ASP A 121 -6.86 20.22 1.62
C ASP A 121 -7.28 19.91 3.07
N LYS A 122 -7.06 18.67 3.55
CA LYS A 122 -7.38 18.24 4.93
C LYS A 122 -6.19 18.35 5.87
N ILE A 123 -4.98 18.35 5.32
CA ILE A 123 -3.73 18.45 6.06
C ILE A 123 -3.10 19.81 5.77
N SER A 124 -2.81 20.61 6.80
CA SER A 124 -2.28 21.96 6.60
C SER A 124 -0.87 21.92 5.99
N PRO A 125 -0.45 22.94 5.23
CA PRO A 125 0.90 22.99 4.67
C PRO A 125 2.01 22.82 5.72
N GLU A 126 1.80 23.31 6.94
CA GLU A 126 2.73 23.15 8.06
C GLU A 126 2.82 21.69 8.54
N GLN A 127 1.71 20.95 8.50
CA GLN A 127 1.69 19.52 8.82
C GLN A 127 2.33 18.70 7.69
N GLN A 128 2.10 19.07 6.42
CA GLN A 128 2.72 18.41 5.26
C GLN A 128 4.25 18.53 5.30
N GLN A 129 4.77 19.68 5.74
CA GLN A 129 6.22 19.93 5.87
C GLN A 129 6.92 19.07 6.92
N GLN A 130 6.18 18.33 7.76
CA GLN A 130 6.77 17.36 8.69
C GLN A 130 7.23 16.08 7.98
N TYR A 131 6.75 15.83 6.76
CA TYR A 131 7.10 14.66 5.96
C TYR A 131 8.21 14.98 4.95
N LEU A 132 8.97 13.95 4.57
CA LEU A 132 9.96 14.07 3.50
C LEU A 132 9.26 14.41 2.17
N PRO A 133 9.69 15.44 1.42
CA PRO A 133 8.95 15.92 0.25
C PRO A 133 8.67 14.84 -0.81
N LYS A 134 9.66 14.00 -1.13
CA LYS A 134 9.51 12.91 -2.11
C LYS A 134 8.54 11.82 -1.66
N ILE A 135 8.42 11.62 -0.34
CA ILE A 135 7.51 10.62 0.22
C ILE A 135 6.07 11.14 0.21
N TRP A 136 5.89 12.42 0.53
CA TRP A 136 4.59 13.07 0.38
C TRP A 136 4.12 13.07 -1.08
N GLU A 137 5.03 13.39 -2.00
CA GLU A 137 4.78 13.34 -3.45
C GLU A 137 4.38 11.93 -3.92
N ALA A 138 5.02 10.88 -3.39
CA ALA A 138 4.65 9.48 -3.71
C ALA A 138 3.23 9.10 -3.29
N GLY A 139 2.65 9.79 -2.30
CA GLY A 139 1.24 9.66 -1.89
C GLY A 139 0.27 10.51 -2.71
N THR A 140 0.70 11.09 -3.84
CA THR A 140 -0.09 12.01 -4.66
C THR A 140 -0.30 11.46 -6.07
N LEU A 141 -1.56 11.40 -6.52
CA LEU A 141 -1.94 11.00 -7.87
C LEU A 141 -2.89 12.05 -8.46
N ASP A 142 -2.59 12.53 -9.67
CA ASP A 142 -3.36 13.59 -10.35
C ASP A 142 -3.61 14.84 -9.47
N GLY A 143 -2.62 15.20 -8.64
CA GLY A 143 -2.69 16.32 -7.71
C GLY A 143 -3.48 16.08 -6.42
N LYS A 144 -4.05 14.87 -6.24
CA LYS A 144 -4.77 14.49 -5.01
C LYS A 144 -3.88 13.65 -4.12
N ASN A 145 -3.78 14.03 -2.85
CA ASN A 145 -3.06 13.22 -1.87
C ASN A 145 -4.00 12.14 -1.33
N PHE A 146 -3.62 10.87 -1.50
CA PHE A 146 -4.45 9.72 -1.14
C PHE A 146 -4.01 9.02 0.15
N GLY A 147 -2.95 9.50 0.81
CA GLY A 147 -2.42 8.83 1.99
C GLY A 147 -1.40 9.65 2.74
N ILE A 148 -1.41 9.47 4.07
CA ILE A 148 -0.42 10.04 4.97
C ILE A 148 0.71 9.02 5.15
N PRO A 149 1.98 9.39 4.89
CA PRO A 149 3.10 8.50 5.16
C PRO A 149 3.17 8.15 6.65
N TRP A 150 3.10 6.86 6.98
CA TRP A 150 3.10 6.41 8.37
C TRP A 150 4.51 6.07 8.85
N TYR A 151 5.19 5.17 8.15
CA TYR A 151 6.57 4.83 8.40
C TYR A 151 7.27 4.56 7.08
N LEU A 152 8.59 4.63 7.11
CA LEU A 152 9.43 4.35 5.97
C LEU A 152 10.34 3.18 6.32
N THR A 153 10.46 2.26 5.39
CA THR A 153 11.51 1.26 5.40
C THR A 153 12.60 1.71 4.45
N THR A 154 13.86 1.42 4.81
CA THR A 154 14.99 1.52 3.90
C THR A 154 15.63 0.16 3.78
N SER A 155 16.21 -0.13 2.61
CA SER A 155 17.05 -1.30 2.45
C SER A 155 18.39 -1.04 3.11
N VAL A 156 18.91 -2.04 3.83
CA VAL A 156 20.24 -2.02 4.44
C VAL A 156 20.95 -3.29 4.02
N THR A 157 22.16 -3.16 3.52
CA THR A 157 23.00 -4.31 3.20
C THR A 157 23.61 -4.86 4.48
N ILE A 158 23.23 -6.08 4.85
CA ILE A 158 23.85 -6.83 5.94
C ILE A 158 24.77 -7.88 5.33
N TYR A 159 26.01 -7.97 5.80
CA TYR A 159 27.01 -8.89 5.27
C TYR A 159 27.69 -9.68 6.39
N ASN A 160 28.18 -10.88 6.05
CA ASN A 160 28.96 -11.70 6.95
C ASN A 160 30.45 -11.38 6.79
N GLN A 161 31.00 -10.64 7.77
CA GLN A 161 32.41 -10.21 7.79
C GLN A 161 33.38 -11.39 7.60
N GLN A 162 33.16 -12.52 8.27
CA GLN A 162 34.05 -13.66 8.19
C GLN A 162 34.10 -14.29 6.80
N LEU A 163 32.97 -14.30 6.07
CA LEU A 163 32.95 -14.81 4.70
C LEU A 163 33.69 -13.87 3.74
N LEU A 164 33.55 -12.56 3.91
CA LEU A 164 34.27 -11.57 3.11
C LEU A 164 35.79 -11.64 3.38
N GLU A 165 36.19 -11.72 4.64
CA GLU A 165 37.60 -11.87 5.03
C GLU A 165 38.23 -13.16 4.46
N GLN A 166 37.52 -14.30 4.54
CA GLN A 166 37.99 -15.57 3.95
C GLN A 166 38.16 -15.47 2.42
N ALA A 167 37.32 -14.67 1.78
CA ALA A 167 37.36 -14.40 0.35
C ALA A 167 38.37 -13.32 -0.06
N ASN A 168 39.06 -12.70 0.90
CA ASN A 168 39.90 -11.51 0.71
C ASN A 168 39.14 -10.33 0.07
N VAL A 169 37.83 -10.26 0.30
CA VAL A 169 37.00 -9.11 -0.09
C VAL A 169 37.16 -8.03 0.97
N PRO A 170 37.56 -6.80 0.61
CA PRO A 170 37.62 -5.69 1.55
C PRO A 170 36.28 -5.46 2.24
N LEU A 171 36.30 -5.29 3.56
CA LEU A 171 35.10 -4.91 4.30
C LEU A 171 34.76 -3.45 4.00
N PRO A 172 33.47 -3.07 3.90
CA PRO A 172 33.10 -1.67 3.80
C PRO A 172 33.63 -0.91 5.02
N ALA A 173 34.55 0.03 4.80
CA ALA A 173 34.94 0.98 5.83
C ALA A 173 33.83 2.04 5.99
N ALA A 174 33.61 2.50 7.22
CA ALA A 174 32.54 3.43 7.56
C ALA A 174 32.64 4.81 6.86
N GLU A 175 33.76 5.11 6.19
CA GLU A 175 34.05 6.45 5.65
C GLU A 175 34.38 6.47 4.14
N ASP A 176 34.26 5.33 3.42
CA ASP A 176 34.79 5.23 2.05
C ASP A 176 33.74 5.32 0.94
N THR A 177 33.94 6.29 0.05
CA THR A 177 33.44 6.33 -1.34
C THR A 177 33.90 5.14 -2.21
N GLU A 178 34.73 4.23 -1.66
CA GLU A 178 35.13 2.98 -2.32
C GLU A 178 34.04 1.90 -2.22
N TRP A 179 33.18 1.90 -1.19
CA TRP A 179 32.04 0.97 -1.13
C TRP A 179 30.98 1.29 -2.19
N ASP A 180 30.82 2.56 -2.55
CA ASP A 180 30.02 2.97 -3.71
C ASP A 180 30.58 2.42 -5.03
N GLN A 181 31.88 2.12 -5.09
CA GLN A 181 32.47 1.41 -6.22
C GLN A 181 32.19 -0.09 -6.13
N VAL A 182 32.31 -0.73 -4.96
CA VAL A 182 32.02 -2.17 -4.75
C VAL A 182 30.53 -2.53 -4.92
N SER A 183 29.62 -1.58 -4.75
CA SER A 183 28.16 -1.77 -4.82
C SER A 183 27.55 -1.61 -6.21
N THR A 184 28.37 -1.54 -7.27
CA THR A 184 27.86 -1.75 -8.63
C THR A 184 27.53 -3.23 -8.84
N TYR A 185 26.52 -3.51 -9.68
CA TYR A 185 26.20 -4.90 -10.04
C TYR A 185 27.40 -5.62 -10.67
N GLU A 186 28.28 -4.91 -11.38
CA GLU A 186 29.51 -5.50 -11.94
C GLU A 186 30.44 -6.06 -10.85
N ASN A 187 30.60 -5.35 -9.73
CA ASN A 187 31.44 -5.79 -8.62
C ASN A 187 30.77 -6.86 -7.75
N LEU A 188 29.44 -6.87 -7.68
CA LEU A 188 28.69 -7.91 -6.98
C LEU A 188 28.96 -9.31 -7.55
N ALA A 189 29.09 -9.44 -8.87
CA ALA A 189 29.44 -10.69 -9.53
C ALA A 189 30.83 -11.20 -9.12
N GLU A 190 31.81 -10.31 -9.03
CA GLU A 190 33.17 -10.65 -8.63
C GLU A 190 33.24 -11.07 -7.16
N VAL A 191 32.58 -10.33 -6.26
CA VAL A 191 32.45 -10.71 -4.84
C VAL A 191 31.80 -12.08 -4.71
N ALA A 192 30.75 -12.37 -5.52
CA ALA A 192 30.10 -13.67 -5.50
C ALA A 192 31.04 -14.81 -5.91
N ARG A 193 31.88 -14.62 -6.93
CA ARG A 193 32.91 -15.60 -7.32
C ARG A 193 33.93 -15.81 -6.21
N GLN A 194 34.51 -14.74 -5.67
CA GLN A 194 35.54 -14.82 -4.63
C GLN A 194 35.03 -15.54 -3.38
N VAL A 195 33.82 -15.19 -2.91
CA VAL A 195 33.19 -15.87 -1.78
C VAL A 195 32.91 -17.33 -2.10
N ARG A 196 32.41 -17.64 -3.30
CA ARG A 196 32.11 -19.01 -3.70
C ARG A 196 33.35 -19.88 -3.78
N GLU A 197 34.44 -19.39 -4.37
CA GLU A 197 35.70 -20.09 -4.51
C GLU A 197 36.40 -20.31 -3.16
N ALA A 198 36.42 -19.29 -2.30
CA ALA A 198 37.11 -19.36 -1.01
C ALA A 198 36.35 -20.20 0.03
N THR A 199 35.01 -20.17 0.01
CA THR A 199 34.20 -20.69 1.13
C THR A 199 33.19 -21.77 0.72
N GLY A 200 32.91 -21.92 -0.57
CA GLY A 200 31.81 -22.75 -1.08
C GLY A 200 30.41 -22.20 -0.74
N LYS A 201 30.31 -21.01 -0.13
CA LYS A 201 29.03 -20.35 0.21
C LYS A 201 28.59 -19.37 -0.89
N TYR A 202 27.37 -18.88 -0.77
CA TYR A 202 26.84 -17.83 -1.64
C TYR A 202 27.06 -16.47 -0.98
N ALA A 203 27.44 -15.46 -1.77
CA ALA A 203 27.66 -14.11 -1.24
C ALA A 203 26.35 -13.38 -0.89
N PHE A 204 25.28 -13.66 -1.63
CA PHE A 204 23.99 -13.00 -1.44
C PHE A 204 22.83 -13.89 -1.92
N PHE A 205 21.62 -13.45 -1.61
CA PHE A 205 20.37 -14.05 -2.04
C PHE A 205 19.50 -12.97 -2.68
N VAL A 206 18.88 -13.28 -3.80
CA VAL A 206 17.86 -12.45 -4.47
C VAL A 206 16.73 -13.38 -4.90
N THR A 207 15.50 -12.89 -4.96
CA THR A 207 14.31 -13.69 -5.27
C THR A 207 13.75 -13.34 -6.65
N PHE A 208 13.38 -14.36 -7.42
CA PHE A 208 12.69 -14.26 -8.71
C PHE A 208 11.26 -14.80 -8.63
N VAL A 209 10.74 -15.05 -7.43
CA VAL A 209 9.36 -15.46 -7.24
C VAL A 209 8.44 -14.29 -7.63
N PRO A 210 7.37 -14.51 -8.42
CA PRO A 210 6.56 -13.41 -8.96
C PRO A 210 6.01 -12.43 -7.91
N GLU A 211 5.66 -12.93 -6.74
CA GLU A 211 5.11 -12.15 -5.63
C GLU A 211 6.18 -11.34 -4.87
N ASP A 212 7.46 -11.49 -5.24
CA ASP A 212 8.56 -11.00 -4.43
C ASP A 212 9.82 -10.58 -5.23
N SER A 213 9.72 -10.44 -6.55
CA SER A 213 10.86 -10.12 -7.41
C SER A 213 11.12 -8.61 -7.57
N ALA A 214 10.65 -7.78 -6.64
CA ALA A 214 10.75 -6.32 -6.75
C ALA A 214 12.21 -5.83 -6.77
N GLU A 215 13.09 -6.45 -5.99
CA GLU A 215 14.52 -6.12 -5.95
C GLU A 215 15.21 -6.35 -7.32
N VAL A 216 14.84 -7.42 -8.02
CA VAL A 216 15.32 -7.69 -9.38
C VAL A 216 14.88 -6.59 -10.33
N LEU A 217 13.63 -6.14 -10.26
CA LEU A 217 13.16 -5.04 -11.11
C LEU A 217 13.84 -3.71 -10.75
N GLN A 218 14.07 -3.44 -9.47
CA GLN A 218 14.83 -2.27 -9.03
C GLN A 218 16.26 -2.29 -9.56
N SER A 219 16.90 -3.47 -9.61
CA SER A 219 18.24 -3.63 -10.17
C SER A 219 18.34 -3.17 -11.62
N PHE A 220 17.30 -3.38 -12.43
CA PHE A 220 17.26 -2.95 -13.82
C PHE A 220 17.31 -1.43 -13.91
N THR A 221 16.54 -0.75 -13.06
CA THR A 221 16.52 0.71 -13.01
C THR A 221 17.87 1.26 -12.56
N GLN A 222 18.51 0.61 -11.58
CA GLN A 222 19.87 0.96 -11.13
C GLN A 222 20.95 0.68 -12.19
N MET A 223 20.74 -0.31 -13.06
CA MET A 223 21.55 -0.58 -14.25
C MET A 223 21.20 0.33 -15.45
N GLY A 224 20.35 1.34 -15.27
CA GLY A 224 20.02 2.34 -16.29
C GLY A 224 18.90 1.93 -17.25
N VAL A 225 18.18 0.84 -16.98
CA VAL A 225 17.05 0.39 -17.80
C VAL A 225 15.80 1.19 -17.44
N GLN A 226 15.14 1.76 -18.45
CA GLN A 226 13.82 2.35 -18.30
C GLN A 226 12.75 1.24 -18.29
N LEU A 227 12.09 1.03 -17.15
CA LEU A 227 11.04 0.02 -17.04
C LEU A 227 9.73 0.42 -17.72
N VAL A 228 9.35 1.69 -17.57
CA VAL A 228 8.08 2.24 -18.05
C VAL A 228 8.33 3.58 -18.75
N ASN A 229 7.69 3.80 -19.90
CA ASN A 229 7.79 5.08 -20.62
C ASN A 229 6.85 6.15 -20.02
N GLU A 230 6.94 7.38 -20.53
CA GLU A 230 6.10 8.51 -20.08
C GLU A 230 4.58 8.26 -20.26
N GLN A 231 4.20 7.31 -21.11
CA GLN A 231 2.80 6.92 -21.35
C GLN A 231 2.34 5.77 -20.45
N GLY A 232 3.16 5.33 -19.49
CA GLY A 232 2.82 4.23 -18.58
C GLY A 232 2.92 2.83 -19.21
N GLN A 233 3.59 2.71 -20.37
CA GLN A 233 3.74 1.44 -21.07
C GLN A 233 5.09 0.79 -20.78
N ALA A 234 5.14 -0.54 -20.79
CA ALA A 234 6.38 -1.30 -20.64
C ALA A 234 7.43 -0.86 -21.67
N ALA A 235 8.63 -0.51 -21.19
CA ALA A 235 9.72 0.04 -22.01
C ALA A 235 11.05 -0.73 -21.87
N PHE A 236 11.08 -1.79 -21.06
CA PHE A 236 12.31 -2.51 -20.70
C PHE A 236 12.82 -3.51 -21.77
N ASN A 237 12.08 -3.79 -22.83
CA ASN A 237 12.50 -4.73 -23.87
C ASN A 237 13.48 -4.06 -24.86
N THR A 238 14.68 -3.77 -24.37
CA THR A 238 15.76 -3.11 -25.11
C THR A 238 17.06 -3.92 -24.99
N PRO A 239 18.11 -3.61 -25.77
CA PRO A 239 19.43 -4.23 -25.58
C PRO A 239 19.96 -4.07 -24.14
N GLU A 240 19.71 -2.92 -23.50
CA GLU A 240 20.10 -2.64 -22.12
C GLU A 240 19.30 -3.49 -21.13
N GLY A 241 17.98 -3.61 -21.32
CA GLY A 241 17.14 -4.48 -20.50
C GLY A 241 17.48 -5.97 -20.64
N LEU A 242 17.83 -6.41 -21.86
CA LEU A 242 18.35 -7.76 -22.09
C LEU A 242 19.68 -7.97 -21.37
N ALA A 243 20.61 -7.01 -21.42
CA ALA A 243 21.89 -7.10 -20.72
C ALA A 243 21.71 -7.18 -19.19
N ALA A 244 20.82 -6.36 -18.64
CA ALA A 244 20.48 -6.40 -17.21
C ALA A 244 19.86 -7.74 -16.78
N PHE A 245 18.98 -8.33 -17.59
CA PHE A 245 18.45 -9.66 -17.30
C PHE A 245 19.53 -10.75 -17.46
N GLN A 246 20.38 -10.63 -18.49
CA GLN A 246 21.43 -11.61 -18.77
C GLN A 246 22.45 -11.69 -17.64
N TYR A 247 22.78 -10.56 -17.01
CA TYR A 247 23.61 -10.50 -15.80
C TYR A 247 23.13 -11.51 -14.73
N TRP A 248 21.84 -11.49 -14.39
CA TRP A 248 21.25 -12.40 -13.41
C TRP A 248 21.23 -13.86 -13.87
N VAL A 249 20.95 -14.08 -15.15
CA VAL A 249 20.97 -15.42 -15.77
C VAL A 249 22.36 -16.04 -15.70
N ASP A 250 23.41 -15.24 -15.95
CA ASP A 250 24.78 -15.71 -15.93
C ASP A 250 25.22 -16.08 -14.51
N LEU A 251 24.92 -15.26 -13.51
CA LEU A 251 25.18 -15.60 -12.10
C LEU A 251 24.50 -16.90 -11.67
N TYR A 252 23.27 -17.14 -12.11
CA TYR A 252 22.56 -18.39 -11.83
C TYR A 252 23.24 -19.59 -12.50
N LYS A 253 23.57 -19.47 -13.80
CA LYS A 253 24.21 -20.55 -14.58
C LYS A 253 25.61 -20.88 -14.08
N ASP A 254 26.37 -19.88 -13.65
CA ASP A 254 27.70 -20.01 -13.08
C ASP A 254 27.68 -20.56 -11.64
N GLY A 255 26.49 -20.80 -11.08
CA GLY A 255 26.32 -21.36 -9.73
C GLY A 255 26.73 -20.39 -8.63
N LEU A 256 26.62 -19.08 -8.90
CA LEU A 256 26.88 -17.98 -7.97
C LEU A 256 25.62 -17.54 -7.23
N LEU A 257 24.45 -18.02 -7.65
CA LEU A 257 23.19 -17.92 -6.93
C LEU A 257 22.73 -19.30 -6.43
N PRO A 258 22.08 -19.38 -5.25
CA PRO A 258 21.40 -20.60 -4.83
C PRO A 258 20.28 -20.97 -5.82
N ARG A 259 19.90 -22.25 -5.92
CA ARG A 259 18.81 -22.66 -6.84
C ARG A 259 17.45 -22.16 -6.36
N GLU A 260 17.36 -21.96 -5.05
CA GLU A 260 16.19 -21.58 -4.30
C GLU A 260 15.67 -20.19 -4.68
N VAL A 261 16.49 -19.34 -5.31
CA VAL A 261 16.10 -18.00 -5.81
C VAL A 261 14.88 -18.03 -6.73
N LEU A 262 14.59 -19.15 -7.38
CA LEU A 262 13.43 -19.34 -8.26
C LEU A 262 12.17 -19.84 -7.52
N THR A 263 12.27 -20.16 -6.23
CA THR A 263 11.24 -20.90 -5.48
C THR A 263 11.00 -20.36 -4.07
N GLN A 264 11.86 -19.50 -3.54
CA GLN A 264 11.77 -18.94 -2.20
C GLN A 264 11.84 -17.40 -2.29
N GLY A 265 10.90 -16.73 -1.63
CA GLY A 265 10.91 -15.29 -1.37
C GLY A 265 11.07 -14.98 0.13
N HIS A 266 10.89 -13.72 0.49
CA HIS A 266 10.80 -13.19 1.85
C HIS A 266 9.81 -14.07 2.64
N ARG A 267 10.31 -14.55 3.77
CA ARG A 267 9.52 -15.15 4.84
C ARG A 267 9.36 -14.13 5.95
#